data_AF-A0A813ST17-F1
#
_entry.id   AF-A0A813ST17-F1
#
_cell.length_a   1.000
_cell.length_b   1.000
_cell.length_c   1.000
_cell.angle_alpha   90.00
_cell.angle_beta   90.00
_cell.angle_gamma   90.00
#
_symmetry.space_group_name_H-M   'P 1'
#
loop_
_entity.id
_entity.type
_entity.pdbx_description
1 polymer ?
#
loop_
_entity_poly.entity_id
_entity_poly.type
_entity_poly.pdbx_seq_one_letter_code
_entity_poly.pdbx_strand_id
1 'polypeptide(L)'
;MSKIYSAGQYDQTFSPKRMQMYALSKQELEQRPAQRHTETSFVANDKGHLLSGVPRSNGNPFGDYVGTWDLPKSIPGPYHLVKTGRADRNVEQLHQKKIQTDNAISEAKEQQKPLGLQQSN
;
A
#
# COMPACT_ATOMS: atom_id res chain seq x y z
N MET A 1 -1.04 -15.02 3.57
CA MET A 1 -1.70 -14.03 4.44
C MET A 1 -2.76 -14.75 5.27
N SER A 2 -2.84 -14.46 6.56
CA SER A 2 -3.87 -14.97 7.47
C SER A 2 -5.07 -14.03 7.51
N LYS A 3 -6.25 -14.55 7.90
CA LYS A 3 -7.46 -13.76 8.17
C LYS A 3 -7.96 -14.04 9.58
N ILE A 4 -8.57 -13.05 10.20
CA ILE A 4 -9.22 -13.17 11.52
C ILE A 4 -10.74 -13.13 11.30
N TYR A 5 -11.44 -14.16 11.76
CA TYR A 5 -12.90 -14.22 11.69
C TYR A 5 -13.54 -13.85 13.03
N SER A 6 -14.69 -13.17 12.97
CA SER A 6 -15.48 -12.82 14.15
C SER A 6 -16.07 -14.07 14.82
N ALA A 7 -15.79 -14.21 16.12
CA ALA A 7 -16.39 -15.19 17.02
C ALA A 7 -17.65 -14.64 17.73
N GLY A 8 -18.09 -13.44 17.37
CA GLY A 8 -19.27 -12.78 17.91
C GLY A 8 -19.04 -12.31 19.35
N GLN A 9 -19.29 -13.20 20.33
CA GLN A 9 -19.27 -12.83 21.76
C GLN A 9 -17.87 -12.53 22.29
N TYR A 10 -16.84 -13.18 21.74
CA TYR A 10 -15.47 -13.12 22.28
C TYR A 10 -14.56 -12.12 21.55
N ASP A 11 -15.03 -11.41 20.54
CA ASP A 11 -14.17 -10.53 19.73
C ASP A 11 -13.60 -9.36 20.53
N GLN A 12 -14.32 -8.90 21.55
CA GLN A 12 -13.91 -7.76 22.36
C GLN A 12 -12.60 -8.01 23.12
N THR A 13 -12.33 -9.25 23.56
CA THR A 13 -11.10 -9.59 24.29
C THR A 13 -9.87 -9.53 23.39
N PHE A 14 -10.05 -9.82 22.09
CA PHE A 14 -9.00 -9.77 21.08
C PHE A 14 -8.89 -8.39 20.39
N SER A 15 -9.56 -7.37 20.94
CA SER A 15 -9.40 -6.02 20.42
C SER A 15 -7.95 -5.53 20.63
N PRO A 16 -7.34 -4.87 19.63
CA PRO A 16 -5.95 -4.38 19.71
C PRO A 16 -5.67 -3.56 20.97
N LYS A 17 -6.66 -2.77 21.41
CA LYS A 17 -6.58 -1.95 22.62
C LYS A 17 -6.46 -2.79 23.89
N ARG A 18 -7.18 -3.91 23.99
CA ARG A 18 -7.09 -4.82 25.15
C ARG A 18 -5.84 -5.69 25.13
N MET A 19 -5.36 -6.03 23.94
CA MET A 19 -4.07 -6.71 23.75
C MET A 19 -2.84 -5.79 23.92
N GLN A 20 -3.05 -4.54 24.35
CA GLN A 20 -1.98 -3.55 24.55
C GLN A 20 -1.17 -3.27 23.27
N MET A 21 -1.80 -3.40 22.10
CA MET A 21 -1.20 -3.02 20.84
C MET A 21 -1.41 -1.52 20.63
N TYR A 22 -0.34 -0.73 20.87
CA TYR A 22 -0.38 0.74 20.80
C TYR A 22 -0.10 1.31 19.40
N ALA A 23 0.26 0.47 18.44
CA ALA A 23 0.40 0.86 17.03
C ALA A 23 -0.97 0.94 16.33
N LEU A 24 -1.02 1.57 15.16
CA LEU A 24 -2.19 1.52 14.29
C LEU A 24 -2.45 0.06 13.89
N SER A 25 -3.53 -0.50 14.43
CA SER A 25 -3.96 -1.86 14.06
C SER A 25 -4.56 -1.85 12.66
N LYS A 26 -4.26 -2.87 11.86
CA LYS A 26 -5.05 -3.14 10.67
C LYS A 26 -6.48 -3.45 11.12
N GLN A 27 -7.47 -2.73 10.57
CA GLN A 27 -8.87 -3.03 10.80
C GLN A 27 -9.24 -4.28 9.99
N GLU A 28 -8.86 -5.44 10.49
CA GLU A 28 -9.03 -6.73 9.80
C GLU A 28 -10.22 -7.54 10.32
N LEU A 29 -11.14 -6.93 11.08
CA LEU A 29 -12.39 -7.62 11.42
C LEU A 29 -13.28 -7.66 10.16
N GLU A 30 -12.99 -8.63 9.29
CA GLU A 30 -13.83 -8.92 8.13
C GLU A 30 -15.25 -9.26 8.62
N GLN A 31 -16.22 -8.84 7.80
CA GLN A 31 -17.59 -9.31 7.96
C GLN A 31 -17.61 -10.84 8.06
N ARG A 32 -18.52 -11.33 8.91
CA ARG A 32 -18.76 -12.77 9.10
C ARG A 32 -18.80 -13.45 7.72
N PRO A 33 -18.00 -14.50 7.48
CA PRO A 33 -17.89 -15.10 6.16
C PRO A 33 -19.29 -15.51 5.70
N ALA A 34 -19.69 -15.06 4.52
CA ALA A 34 -20.96 -15.43 3.93
C ALA A 34 -20.99 -16.95 3.69
N GLN A 35 -22.18 -17.54 3.84
CA GLN A 35 -22.39 -18.94 3.52
C GLN A 35 -22.05 -19.16 2.03
N ARG A 36 -21.15 -20.12 1.77
CA ARG A 36 -20.83 -20.53 0.40
C ARG A 36 -21.76 -21.67 0.02
N HIS A 37 -22.38 -21.56 -1.15
CA HIS A 37 -23.28 -22.58 -1.70
C HIS A 37 -22.64 -23.41 -2.81
N THR A 38 -21.46 -23.00 -3.29
CA THR A 38 -20.77 -23.61 -4.41
C THR A 38 -19.68 -24.57 -3.94
N GLU A 39 -19.43 -25.60 -4.74
CA GLU A 39 -18.35 -26.56 -4.53
C GLU A 39 -16.96 -25.91 -4.73
N THR A 40 -15.94 -26.55 -4.18
CA THR A 40 -14.54 -26.10 -4.27
C THR A 40 -13.83 -26.78 -5.45
N SER A 41 -13.32 -25.97 -6.39
CA SER A 41 -12.48 -26.46 -7.49
C SER A 41 -10.99 -26.28 -7.21
N PHE A 42 -10.15 -27.14 -7.78
CA PHE A 42 -8.70 -26.99 -7.71
C PHE A 42 -8.23 -25.80 -8.55
N VAL A 43 -7.39 -24.96 -7.95
CA VAL A 43 -6.89 -23.72 -8.55
C VAL A 43 -5.38 -23.80 -8.85
N ALA A 44 -4.68 -24.79 -8.28
CA ALA A 44 -3.25 -24.99 -8.43
C ALA A 44 -2.93 -26.44 -8.79
N ASN A 45 -1.74 -26.67 -9.33
CA ASN A 45 -1.19 -28.00 -9.60
C ASN A 45 -0.50 -28.60 -8.36
N ASP A 46 -0.06 -29.85 -8.46
CA ASP A 46 0.60 -30.59 -7.37
C ASP A 46 1.92 -29.96 -6.88
N LYS A 47 2.49 -29.04 -7.67
CA LYS A 47 3.70 -28.28 -7.32
C LYS A 47 3.38 -26.93 -6.66
N GLY A 48 2.10 -26.57 -6.53
CA GLY A 48 1.65 -25.30 -5.98
C GLY A 48 1.63 -24.11 -6.97
N HIS A 49 1.81 -24.35 -8.27
CA HIS A 49 1.62 -23.32 -9.29
C HIS A 49 0.14 -23.19 -9.68
N LEU A 50 -0.35 -21.96 -9.83
CA LEU A 50 -1.70 -21.69 -10.29
C LEU A 50 -1.93 -22.24 -11.70
N LEU A 51 -3.13 -22.78 -11.96
CA LEU A 51 -3.53 -23.24 -13.28
C LEU A 51 -3.63 -22.05 -14.25
N SER A 52 -3.31 -22.29 -15.53
CA SER A 52 -3.44 -21.26 -16.57
C SER A 52 -4.90 -20.79 -16.68
N GLY A 53 -5.11 -19.48 -16.60
CA GLY A 53 -6.45 -18.86 -16.65
C GLY A 53 -7.03 -18.47 -15.29
N VAL A 54 -6.43 -18.90 -14.18
CA VAL A 54 -6.80 -18.41 -12.85
C VAL A 54 -6.36 -16.94 -12.70
N PRO A 55 -7.25 -16.03 -12.26
CA PRO A 55 -6.86 -14.65 -12.01
C PRO A 55 -5.84 -14.58 -10.88
N ARG A 56 -4.73 -13.87 -11.14
CA ARG A 56 -3.69 -13.60 -10.14
C ARG A 56 -3.71 -12.13 -9.75
N SER A 57 -3.30 -11.82 -8.53
CA SER A 57 -2.98 -10.44 -8.17
C SER A 57 -1.80 -9.95 -9.02
N ASN A 58 -1.90 -8.73 -9.55
CA ASN A 58 -0.77 -8.07 -10.22
C ASN A 58 0.31 -7.60 -9.24
N GLY A 59 -0.02 -7.55 -7.94
CA GLY A 59 0.91 -7.17 -6.88
C GLY A 59 1.96 -8.24 -6.60
N ASN A 60 3.12 -7.80 -6.14
CA ASN A 60 4.23 -8.65 -5.75
C ASN A 60 3.85 -9.47 -4.49
N PRO A 61 3.99 -10.81 -4.50
CA PRO A 61 3.73 -11.64 -3.32
C PRO A 61 4.66 -11.32 -2.13
N PHE A 62 5.82 -10.71 -2.37
CA PHE A 62 6.75 -10.25 -1.34
C PHE A 62 6.43 -8.83 -0.83
N GLY A 63 5.29 -8.26 -1.23
CA GLY A 63 4.86 -6.91 -0.84
C GLY A 63 5.49 -5.82 -1.69
N ASP A 64 5.44 -4.58 -1.20
CA ASP A 64 5.93 -3.38 -1.91
C ASP A 64 7.45 -3.19 -1.78
N TYR A 65 8.19 -4.29 -1.66
CA TYR A 65 9.65 -4.22 -1.60
C TYR A 65 10.18 -3.71 -2.95
N VAL A 66 10.80 -2.53 -2.92
CA VAL A 66 11.50 -1.92 -4.04
C VAL A 66 12.99 -2.00 -3.72
N GLY A 67 13.77 -2.64 -4.60
CA GLY A 67 15.21 -2.75 -4.43
C GLY A 67 15.86 -1.37 -4.42
N THR A 68 17.02 -1.22 -3.77
CA THR A 68 17.74 0.07 -3.71
C THR A 68 18.02 0.67 -5.08
N TRP A 69 18.20 -0.17 -6.10
CA TRP A 69 18.42 0.23 -7.50
C TRP A 69 17.16 0.64 -8.25
N ASP A 70 15.97 0.20 -7.79
CA ASP A 70 14.67 0.52 -8.38
C ASP A 70 14.03 1.76 -7.73
N LEU A 71 14.65 2.31 -6.69
CA LEU A 71 14.21 3.55 -6.05
C LEU A 71 14.50 4.74 -6.97
N PRO A 72 13.62 5.76 -7.00
CA PRO A 72 13.93 7.01 -7.68
C PRO A 72 15.19 7.64 -7.08
N LYS A 73 15.98 8.35 -7.90
CA LYS A 73 17.22 9.05 -7.50
C LYS A 73 17.06 9.89 -6.22
N SER A 74 15.85 10.39 -5.97
CA SER A 74 15.47 11.03 -4.72
C SER A 74 14.13 10.45 -4.27
N ILE A 75 14.12 9.79 -3.11
CA ILE A 75 12.88 9.44 -2.43
C ILE A 75 12.34 10.77 -1.89
N PRO A 76 11.13 11.20 -2.29
CA PRO A 76 10.49 12.32 -1.63
C PRO A 76 10.23 11.87 -0.18
N GLY A 77 11.15 12.20 0.71
CA GLY A 77 10.99 11.94 2.14
C GLY A 77 9.69 12.57 2.64
N PRO A 78 9.19 12.14 3.81
CA PRO A 78 8.04 12.78 4.42
C PRO A 78 8.27 14.30 4.44
N TYR A 79 7.43 15.01 3.71
CA TYR A 79 7.56 16.44 3.46
C TYR A 79 7.70 17.18 4.79
N HIS A 80 8.93 17.56 5.13
CA HIS A 80 9.20 18.34 6.31
C HIS A 80 8.70 19.76 6.04
N LEU A 81 7.44 20.03 6.37
CA LEU A 81 6.85 21.37 6.55
C LEU A 81 7.49 22.14 7.71
N VAL A 82 8.73 21.81 8.08
CA VAL A 82 9.49 22.54 9.06
C VAL A 82 9.89 23.87 8.39
N LYS A 83 8.97 24.83 8.48
CA LYS A 83 9.14 26.22 8.02
C LYS A 83 10.15 26.98 8.89
N THR A 84 10.53 26.43 10.04
CA THR A 84 11.43 27.09 10.99
C THR A 84 12.84 27.17 10.39
N GLY A 85 13.23 28.36 9.92
CA GLY A 85 14.60 28.68 9.53
C GLY A 85 14.86 28.80 8.01
N ARG A 86 13.85 28.84 7.15
CA ARG A 86 14.02 29.07 5.70
C ARG A 86 13.53 30.46 5.30
N ALA A 87 14.22 31.10 4.35
CA ALA A 87 13.73 32.32 3.71
C ALA A 87 12.44 32.05 2.91
N ASP A 88 11.53 33.03 2.85
CA ASP A 88 10.18 32.88 2.27
C ASP A 88 10.21 32.34 0.83
N ARG A 89 11.11 32.85 -0.01
CA ARG A 89 11.34 32.36 -1.39
C ARG A 89 11.59 30.85 -1.48
N ASN A 90 12.27 30.27 -0.49
CA ASN A 90 12.59 28.84 -0.48
C ASN A 90 11.40 28.01 -0.03
N VAL A 91 10.54 28.56 0.84
CA VAL A 91 9.29 27.94 1.27
C VAL A 91 8.31 27.87 0.09
N GLU A 92 8.21 28.96 -0.68
CA GLU A 92 7.38 29.02 -1.90
C GLU A 92 7.84 28.02 -2.96
N GLN A 93 9.15 27.96 -3.24
CA GLN A 93 9.70 26.99 -4.20
C GLN A 93 9.42 25.54 -3.77
N LEU A 94 9.53 25.22 -2.48
CA LEU A 94 9.19 23.89 -1.96
C LEU A 94 7.70 23.58 -2.10
N HIS A 95 6.84 24.58 -1.93
CA HIS A 95 5.40 24.42 -2.10
C HIS A 95 5.05 24.16 -3.57
N GLN A 96 5.63 24.92 -4.49
CA GLN A 96 5.45 24.73 -5.94
C GLN A 96 5.95 23.36 -6.40
N LYS A 97 7.14 22.95 -5.95
CA LYS A 97 7.69 21.61 -6.25
C LYS A 97 6.77 20.50 -5.78
N LYS A 98 6.15 20.65 -4.59
CA LYS A 98 5.19 19.68 -4.06
C LYS A 98 3.96 19.55 -4.96
N ILE A 99 3.35 20.68 -5.32
CA ILE A 99 2.17 20.68 -6.21
C ILE A 99 2.51 20.00 -7.54
N GLN A 100 3.67 20.29 -8.11
CA GLN A 100 4.14 19.65 -9.35
C GLN A 100 4.33 18.13 -9.20
N THR A 101 4.93 17.68 -8.09
CA THR A 101 5.09 16.24 -7.85
C THR A 101 3.75 15.54 -7.61
N ASP A 102 2.83 16.16 -6.88
CA ASP A 102 1.50 15.58 -6.61
C ASP A 102 0.70 15.43 -7.91
N ASN A 103 0.76 16.44 -8.80
CA ASN A 103 0.16 16.39 -10.13
C ASN A 103 0.81 15.30 -11.02
N ALA A 104 2.14 15.21 -11.03
CA ALA A 104 2.84 14.16 -11.78
C ALA A 104 2.48 12.75 -11.29
N ILE A 105 2.27 12.58 -9.97
CA ILE A 105 1.81 11.33 -9.39
C ILE A 105 0.36 11.01 -9.81
N SER A 106 -0.54 11.99 -9.82
CA SER A 106 -1.92 11.77 -10.29
C SER A 106 -1.96 11.43 -11.78
N GLU A 107 -1.21 12.15 -12.61
CA GLU A 107 -1.11 11.88 -14.05
C GLU A 107 -0.54 10.48 -14.33
N ALA A 108 0.51 10.07 -13.62
CA ALA A 108 1.10 8.74 -13.78
C ALA A 108 0.14 7.61 -13.37
N LYS A 109 -0.66 7.84 -12.31
CA LYS A 109 -1.73 6.91 -11.91
C LYS A 109 -2.81 6.80 -12.98
N GLU A 110 -3.22 7.90 -13.59
CA GLU A 110 -4.19 7.91 -14.69
C GLU A 110 -3.66 7.18 -15.93
N GLN A 111 -2.37 7.38 -16.26
CA GLN A 111 -1.76 6.81 -17.46
C GLN A 111 -1.25 5.37 -17.31
N GLN A 112 -1.29 4.78 -16.11
CA GLN A 112 -0.71 3.46 -15.79
C GLN A 112 0.73 3.28 -16.29
N LYS A 113 1.50 4.39 -16.37
CA LYS A 113 2.86 4.45 -16.93
C LYS A 113 3.84 4.81 -15.81
N PRO A 114 5.04 4.19 -15.74
CA PRO A 114 6.01 4.56 -14.72
C PRO A 114 6.43 6.03 -14.89
N LEU A 115 6.54 6.76 -13.78
CA LEU A 115 7.05 8.14 -13.75
C LEU A 115 8.43 8.19 -14.41
N GLY A 116 8.50 8.76 -15.61
CA GLY A 116 9.76 8.94 -16.32
C GLY A 116 10.69 9.88 -15.55
N LEU A 117 11.98 9.57 -15.55
CA LEU A 117 13.01 10.41 -14.95
C LEU A 117 13.05 11.77 -15.68
N GLN A 118 12.48 12.82 -15.09
CA GLN A 118 12.69 14.19 -15.56
C GLN A 118 14.15 14.55 -15.24
N GLN A 119 15.00 14.68 -16.25
CA GLN A 119 16.37 15.16 -16.05
C GLN A 119 16.30 16.63 -15.64
N SER A 120 16.72 16.93 -14.42
CA SER A 120 16.92 18.31 -13.98
C SER A 120 18.13 18.89 -14.71
N ASN A 121 17.91 19.89 -15.55
CA ASN A 121 18.97 20.78 -16.04
C ASN A 121 19.56 21.59 -14.89
#